data_AF-A0A925NQ50-F1
#
_entry.id   AF-A0A925NQ50-F1
#
_cell.length_a   1.000
_cell.length_b   1.000
_cell.length_c   1.000
_cell.angle_alpha   90.00
_cell.angle_beta   90.00
_cell.angle_gamma   90.00
#
_symmetry.space_group_name_H-M   'P 1'
#
loop_
_entity.id
_entity.type
_entity.pdbx_description
1 polymer ?
#
loop_
_entity_poly.entity_id
_entity_poly.type
_entity_poly.pdbx_seq_one_letter_code
_entity_poly.pdbx_strand_id
1 'polypeptide(L)'
;MSKSSDITPIGATLYFLPIQTRVPLKFGTETLTSVTCARVTLRVKDRLGREADGWGETPLSVQWVWPSAVSYETRHQALKDFCVQLMRAWTVFDSWGHAMEVGHDFQREELTRLFRDFNASRPDCEPMPWLAALVCCSLFDLALHDAFGVLHGLPTYQTYHAGYLNRDLAFFLEPAEGSKTSFAGMYPADFMALKRPDVLPAWHLVGGKDWLSASEIDGPVPADGYPSLLADWIQRDGLKCLKVKLRGNDYAWDYARLVAVGRISIELGANWLSTDYNCTVTEPDYVNEMLDRLMAEHPRIFGMILY
;
A
#
# COMPACT_ATOMS: atom_id res chain seq x y z
N MET A 1 4.05 19.18 26.06
CA MET A 1 2.92 20.06 26.47
C MET A 1 1.86 19.94 25.39
N SER A 2 0.58 19.82 25.76
CA SER A 2 -0.51 19.79 24.78
C SER A 2 -0.60 21.11 24.01
N LYS A 3 -0.97 21.03 22.73
CA LYS A 3 -1.22 22.17 21.86
C LYS A 3 -2.72 22.40 21.70
N SER A 4 -3.10 23.64 21.39
CA SER A 4 -4.49 23.97 21.03
C SER A 4 -4.94 23.26 19.75
N SER A 5 -4.00 22.87 18.90
CA SER A 5 -4.23 22.11 17.67
C SER A 5 -4.45 20.62 17.87
N ASP A 6 -4.21 20.09 19.07
CA ASP A 6 -4.38 18.67 19.37
C ASP A 6 -5.83 18.25 19.15
N ILE A 7 -6.01 17.09 18.52
CA ILE A 7 -7.33 16.50 18.25
C ILE A 7 -7.55 15.23 19.06
N THR A 8 -8.82 14.86 19.24
CA THR A 8 -9.25 13.52 19.67
C THR A 8 -10.32 13.01 18.72
N PRO A 9 -10.37 11.70 18.42
CA PRO A 9 -11.49 11.12 17.68
C PRO A 9 -12.77 11.16 18.52
N ILE A 10 -13.92 11.37 17.87
CA ILE A 10 -15.25 11.44 18.51
C ILE A 10 -16.35 10.69 17.74
N GLY A 11 -16.06 10.13 16.58
CA GLY A 11 -17.02 9.37 15.81
C GLY A 11 -16.41 8.73 14.57
N ALA A 12 -17.01 7.65 14.07
CA ALA A 12 -16.56 6.97 12.87
C ALA A 12 -17.75 6.33 12.13
N THR A 13 -17.70 6.27 10.80
CA THR A 13 -18.63 5.47 9.98
C THR A 13 -17.85 4.64 8.97
N LEU A 14 -18.10 3.32 8.95
CA LEU A 14 -17.40 2.35 8.11
C LEU A 14 -18.28 1.90 6.93
N TYR A 15 -17.67 1.80 5.75
CA TYR A 15 -18.25 1.32 4.51
C TYR A 15 -17.39 0.20 3.92
N PHE A 16 -18.04 -0.81 3.35
CA PHE A 16 -17.37 -1.84 2.55
C PHE A 16 -17.83 -1.72 1.10
N LEU A 17 -16.91 -1.37 0.22
CA LEU A 17 -17.14 -1.10 -1.18
C LEU A 17 -16.62 -2.29 -2.00
N PRO A 18 -17.51 -3.11 -2.59
CA PRO A 18 -17.07 -4.18 -3.48
C PRO A 18 -16.60 -3.58 -4.81
N ILE A 19 -15.39 -3.93 -5.23
CA ILE A 19 -14.78 -3.51 -6.50
C ILE A 19 -14.51 -4.74 -7.33
N GLN A 20 -15.00 -4.75 -8.57
CA GLN A 20 -14.64 -5.76 -9.58
C GLN A 20 -13.44 -5.26 -10.38
N THR A 21 -12.46 -6.11 -10.62
CA THR A 21 -11.34 -5.74 -11.48
C THR A 21 -11.81 -5.72 -12.95
N ARG A 22 -11.31 -4.77 -13.73
CA ARG A 22 -11.61 -4.68 -15.18
C ARG A 22 -11.17 -5.96 -15.92
N VAL A 23 -9.98 -6.44 -15.56
CA VAL A 23 -9.41 -7.72 -16.01
C VAL A 23 -8.83 -8.44 -14.78
N PRO A 24 -8.74 -9.78 -14.77
CA PRO A 24 -8.14 -10.51 -13.66
C PRO A 24 -6.67 -10.14 -13.46
N LEU A 25 -6.30 -9.70 -12.26
CA LEU A 25 -4.92 -9.35 -11.92
C LEU A 25 -4.24 -10.55 -11.26
N LYS A 26 -3.12 -11.04 -11.83
CA LYS A 26 -2.31 -12.06 -11.16
C LYS A 26 -1.35 -11.43 -10.16
N PHE A 27 -1.47 -11.83 -8.89
CA PHE A 27 -0.66 -11.32 -7.78
C PHE A 27 -0.08 -12.51 -7.00
N GLY A 28 1.23 -12.76 -7.16
CA GLY A 28 1.87 -13.98 -6.64
C GLY A 28 1.20 -15.25 -7.19
N THR A 29 0.77 -16.13 -6.29
CA THR A 29 0.08 -17.39 -6.64
C THR A 29 -1.41 -17.20 -6.95
N GLU A 30 -1.98 -16.05 -6.61
CA GLU A 30 -3.43 -15.81 -6.65
C GLU A 30 -3.85 -14.99 -7.90
N THR A 31 -5.09 -15.17 -8.34
CA THR A 31 -5.72 -14.30 -9.35
C THR A 31 -6.85 -13.51 -8.71
N LEU A 32 -6.71 -12.19 -8.69
CA LEU A 32 -7.68 -11.26 -8.15
C LEU A 32 -8.66 -10.83 -9.24
N THR A 33 -9.95 -11.15 -9.05
CA THR A 33 -11.05 -10.67 -9.91
C THR A 33 -11.92 -9.62 -9.22
N SER A 34 -11.83 -9.52 -7.90
CA SER A 34 -12.52 -8.52 -7.09
C SER A 34 -11.80 -8.27 -5.78
N VAL A 35 -12.05 -7.12 -5.17
CA VAL A 35 -11.53 -6.73 -3.86
C VAL A 35 -12.58 -5.91 -3.11
N THR A 36 -12.61 -6.04 -1.79
CA THR A 36 -13.38 -5.13 -0.94
C THR A 36 -12.47 -4.00 -0.48
N CYS A 37 -12.82 -2.77 -0.82
CA CYS A 37 -12.25 -1.58 -0.20
C CYS A 37 -13.02 -1.24 1.06
N ALA A 38 -12.33 -1.13 2.19
CA ALA A 38 -12.88 -0.58 3.40
C ALA A 38 -12.63 0.93 3.41
N ARG A 39 -13.68 1.72 3.60
CA ARG A 39 -13.63 3.19 3.68
C ARG A 39 -14.22 3.64 5.01
N VAL A 40 -13.60 4.62 5.65
CA VAL A 40 -14.10 5.19 6.89
C VAL A 40 -14.15 6.71 6.81
N THR A 41 -15.20 7.30 7.38
CA THR A 41 -15.16 8.68 7.86
C THR A 41 -14.79 8.68 9.33
N LEU A 42 -13.79 9.47 9.73
CA LEU A 42 -13.43 9.68 11.13
C LEU A 42 -13.67 11.14 11.49
N ARG A 43 -14.50 11.37 12.52
CA ARG A 43 -14.77 12.69 13.07
C ARG A 43 -13.84 12.96 14.24
N VAL A 44 -13.26 14.15 14.27
CA VAL A 44 -12.34 14.60 15.31
C VAL A 44 -12.79 15.95 15.87
N LYS A 45 -12.39 16.26 17.10
CA LYS A 45 -12.51 17.61 17.68
C LYS A 45 -11.18 18.10 18.22
N ASP A 46 -10.91 19.40 18.15
CA ASP A 46 -9.77 20.01 18.84
C ASP A 46 -10.11 20.54 20.24
N ARG A 47 -9.10 21.10 20.91
CA ARG A 47 -9.20 21.73 22.23
C ARG A 47 -10.10 22.98 22.25
N LEU A 48 -10.37 23.57 21.09
CA LEU A 48 -11.24 24.74 20.94
C LEU A 48 -12.70 24.33 20.61
N GLY A 49 -12.97 23.03 20.49
CA GLY A 49 -14.29 22.50 20.17
C GLY A 49 -14.65 22.57 18.68
N ARG A 50 -13.69 22.86 17.79
CA ARG A 50 -13.89 22.76 16.35
C ARG A 50 -13.91 21.30 15.96
N GLU A 51 -14.75 20.94 14.99
CA GLU A 51 -14.88 19.57 14.49
C GLU A 51 -14.58 19.49 13.00
N ALA A 52 -14.07 18.34 12.57
CA ALA A 52 -13.88 18.02 11.16
C ALA A 52 -14.04 16.52 10.93
N ASP A 53 -14.41 16.18 9.70
CA ASP A 53 -14.42 14.81 9.19
C ASP A 53 -13.24 14.61 8.25
N GLY A 54 -12.56 13.48 8.38
CA GLY A 54 -11.58 12.99 7.43
C GLY A 54 -11.95 11.64 6.86
N TRP A 55 -11.40 11.33 5.70
CA TRP A 55 -11.67 10.11 4.95
C TRP A 55 -10.41 9.26 4.80
N GLY A 56 -10.57 7.95 4.97
CA GLY A 56 -9.53 6.98 4.72
C GLY A 56 -10.09 5.76 4.02
N GLU A 57 -9.32 5.19 3.09
CA GLU A 57 -9.72 4.03 2.31
C GLU A 57 -8.52 3.12 2.04
N THR A 58 -8.74 1.81 2.15
CA THR A 58 -7.74 0.81 1.78
C THR A 58 -8.41 -0.48 1.29
N PRO A 59 -7.86 -1.17 0.27
CA PRO A 59 -8.28 -2.52 -0.08
C PRO A 59 -7.86 -3.51 1.02
N LEU A 60 -8.78 -4.37 1.47
CA LEU A 60 -8.48 -5.38 2.51
C LEU A 60 -7.43 -6.41 2.06
N SER A 61 -7.22 -6.57 0.75
CA SER A 61 -6.09 -7.30 0.16
C SER A 61 -5.81 -8.68 0.80
N VAL A 62 -6.88 -9.44 1.06
CA VAL A 62 -6.90 -10.65 1.91
C VAL A 62 -5.82 -11.67 1.52
N GLN A 63 -5.60 -11.86 0.21
CA GLN A 63 -4.60 -12.79 -0.32
C GLN A 63 -3.16 -12.39 0.05
N TRP A 64 -2.88 -11.10 0.17
CA TRP A 64 -1.55 -10.58 0.48
C TRP A 64 -1.31 -10.52 2.00
N VAL A 65 -2.29 -10.04 2.76
CA VAL A 65 -2.14 -9.83 4.21
C VAL A 65 -2.30 -11.12 5.01
N TRP A 66 -2.94 -12.13 4.43
CA TRP A 66 -3.20 -13.42 5.07
C TRP A 66 -3.13 -14.57 4.05
N PRO A 67 -1.95 -14.88 3.50
CA PRO A 67 -1.75 -16.03 2.61
C PRO A 67 -1.97 -17.33 3.39
N SER A 68 -2.97 -18.11 3.01
CA SER A 68 -3.37 -19.34 3.74
C SER A 68 -4.24 -20.24 2.86
N ALA A 69 -4.25 -21.54 3.18
CA ALA A 69 -5.16 -22.54 2.62
C ALA A 69 -6.61 -22.38 3.11
N VAL A 70 -6.85 -21.64 4.20
CA VAL A 70 -8.19 -21.27 4.66
C VAL A 70 -8.90 -20.48 3.56
N SER A 71 -10.20 -20.74 3.42
CA SER A 71 -11.00 -20.12 2.37
C SER A 71 -10.90 -18.60 2.39
N TYR A 72 -10.91 -18.00 1.20
CA TYR A 72 -10.90 -16.53 1.05
C TYR A 72 -12.03 -15.90 1.87
N GLU A 73 -13.24 -16.46 1.81
CA GLU A 73 -14.41 -15.86 2.45
C GLU A 73 -14.31 -15.86 3.98
N THR A 74 -13.78 -16.93 4.57
CA THR A 74 -13.54 -16.99 6.02
C THR A 74 -12.56 -15.89 6.46
N ARG A 75 -11.45 -15.72 5.75
CA ARG A 75 -10.45 -14.68 6.05
C ARG A 75 -11.00 -13.28 5.79
N HIS A 76 -11.70 -13.09 4.67
CA HIS A 76 -12.32 -11.83 4.28
C HIS A 76 -13.35 -11.36 5.32
N GLN A 77 -14.23 -12.25 5.78
CA GLN A 77 -15.20 -11.94 6.81
C GLN A 77 -14.52 -11.58 8.14
N ALA A 78 -13.46 -12.31 8.52
CA ALA A 78 -12.66 -11.97 9.70
C ALA A 78 -12.06 -10.54 9.64
N LEU A 79 -11.53 -10.13 8.49
CA LEU A 79 -10.99 -8.77 8.33
C LEU A 79 -12.11 -7.71 8.45
N LYS A 80 -13.29 -7.97 7.88
CA LYS A 80 -14.44 -7.06 8.00
C LYS A 80 -14.93 -6.94 9.43
N ASP A 81 -15.04 -8.06 10.14
CA ASP A 81 -15.43 -8.08 11.55
C ASP A 81 -14.44 -7.31 12.42
N PHE A 82 -13.14 -7.46 12.14
CA PHE A 82 -12.10 -6.71 12.84
C PHE A 82 -12.17 -5.21 12.53
N CYS A 83 -12.42 -4.79 11.29
CA CYS A 83 -12.66 -3.38 10.96
C CYS A 83 -13.85 -2.79 11.73
N VAL A 84 -14.94 -3.56 11.91
CA VAL A 84 -16.09 -3.13 12.72
C VAL A 84 -15.71 -2.94 14.19
N GLN A 85 -14.87 -3.84 14.72
CA GLN A 85 -14.36 -3.73 16.09
C GLN A 85 -13.47 -2.48 16.25
N LEU A 86 -12.57 -2.23 15.30
CA LEU A 86 -11.70 -1.05 15.28
C LEU A 86 -12.49 0.24 15.20
N MET A 87 -13.53 0.30 14.35
CA MET A 87 -14.40 1.47 14.26
C MET A 87 -14.97 1.86 15.64
N ARG A 88 -15.48 0.87 16.40
CA ARG A 88 -16.00 1.12 17.75
C ARG A 88 -14.91 1.63 18.69
N ALA A 89 -13.73 1.01 18.67
CA ALA A 89 -12.61 1.42 19.51
C ALA A 89 -12.17 2.86 19.20
N TRP A 90 -12.04 3.23 17.92
CA TRP A 90 -11.69 4.59 17.51
C TRP A 90 -12.67 5.65 18.01
N THR A 91 -13.97 5.34 18.08
CA THR A 91 -14.98 6.32 18.55
C THR A 91 -14.88 6.68 20.03
N VAL A 92 -14.22 5.85 20.84
CA VAL A 92 -14.11 6.02 22.29
C VAL A 92 -12.66 6.14 22.76
N PHE A 93 -11.70 6.22 21.83
CA PHE A 93 -10.29 6.31 22.16
C PHE A 93 -9.96 7.73 22.66
N ASP A 94 -9.76 7.86 23.98
CA ASP A 94 -9.44 9.13 24.63
C ASP A 94 -7.94 9.41 24.56
N SER A 95 -7.49 9.88 23.39
CA SER A 95 -6.13 10.35 23.18
C SER A 95 -6.14 11.70 22.47
N TRP A 96 -5.22 12.56 22.89
CA TRP A 96 -5.09 13.92 22.39
C TRP A 96 -3.69 14.16 21.83
N GLY A 97 -3.62 14.62 20.59
CA GLY A 97 -2.35 14.99 19.97
C GLY A 97 -2.49 15.31 18.49
N HIS A 98 -1.36 15.39 17.82
CA HIS A 98 -1.30 15.34 16.36
C HIS A 98 -1.78 13.96 15.86
N ALA A 99 -2.30 13.88 14.62
CA ALA A 99 -2.77 12.62 14.03
C ALA A 99 -1.74 11.47 14.14
N MET A 100 -0.46 11.76 13.89
CA MET A 100 0.64 10.78 14.02
C MET A 100 0.80 10.25 15.45
N GLU A 101 0.57 11.08 16.47
CA GLU A 101 0.73 10.71 17.88
C GLU A 101 -0.44 9.85 18.34
N VAL A 102 -1.67 10.29 18.04
CA VAL A 102 -2.90 9.56 18.34
C VAL A 102 -2.93 8.22 17.60
N GLY A 103 -2.55 8.19 16.33
CA GLY A 103 -2.42 6.96 15.54
C GLY A 103 -1.38 6.00 16.10
N HIS A 104 -0.22 6.51 16.51
CA HIS A 104 0.82 5.69 17.16
C HIS A 104 0.33 5.09 18.48
N ASP A 105 -0.28 5.90 19.35
CA ASP A 105 -0.79 5.45 20.65
C ASP A 105 -1.87 4.37 20.45
N PHE A 106 -2.81 4.59 19.52
CA PHE A 106 -3.83 3.60 19.20
C PHE A 106 -3.21 2.27 18.74
N GLN A 107 -2.18 2.30 17.89
CA GLN A 107 -1.51 1.10 17.40
C GLN A 107 -0.76 0.34 18.52
N ARG A 108 -0.07 1.08 19.41
CA ARG A 108 0.69 0.50 20.51
C ARG A 108 -0.19 -0.06 21.62
N GLU A 109 -1.31 0.59 21.87
CA GLU A 109 -2.23 0.24 22.96
C GLU A 109 -3.39 -0.60 22.42
N GLU A 110 -4.44 0.06 21.92
CA GLU A 110 -5.72 -0.56 21.58
C GLU A 110 -5.61 -1.62 20.49
N LEU A 111 -4.90 -1.36 19.38
CA LEU A 111 -4.80 -2.32 18.29
C LEU A 111 -4.16 -3.64 18.74
N THR A 112 -3.10 -3.55 19.55
CA THR A 112 -2.41 -4.75 20.07
C THR A 112 -3.33 -5.57 20.96
N ARG A 113 -4.10 -4.91 21.83
CA ARG A 113 -5.08 -5.57 22.71
C ARG A 113 -6.21 -6.19 21.90
N LEU A 114 -6.87 -5.42 21.04
CA LEU A 114 -7.98 -5.87 20.21
C LEU A 114 -7.60 -7.03 19.30
N PHE A 115 -6.40 -7.00 18.72
CA PHE A 115 -5.87 -8.09 17.92
C PHE A 115 -5.76 -9.40 18.71
N ARG A 116 -5.19 -9.35 19.92
CA ARG A 116 -5.07 -10.53 20.79
C ARG A 116 -6.45 -11.06 21.17
N ASP A 117 -7.36 -10.17 21.58
CA ASP A 117 -8.73 -10.52 21.98
C ASP A 117 -9.51 -11.14 20.80
N PHE A 118 -9.35 -10.60 19.59
CA PHE A 118 -10.01 -11.07 18.38
C PHE A 118 -9.53 -12.45 17.93
N ASN A 119 -8.25 -12.78 18.12
CA ASN A 119 -7.76 -14.13 17.88
C ASN A 119 -8.14 -15.10 19.00
N ALA A 120 -8.10 -14.66 20.27
CA ALA A 120 -8.50 -15.48 21.41
C ALA A 120 -9.99 -15.86 21.39
N SER A 121 -10.86 -15.02 20.80
CA SER A 121 -12.29 -15.31 20.65
C SER A 121 -12.62 -16.32 19.54
N ARG A 122 -11.63 -16.75 18.76
CA ARG A 122 -11.79 -17.70 17.64
C ARG A 122 -10.75 -18.84 17.73
N PRO A 123 -10.75 -19.62 18.84
CA PRO A 123 -9.69 -20.59 19.12
C PRO A 123 -9.60 -21.73 18.09
N ASP A 124 -10.71 -22.06 17.42
CA ASP A 124 -10.76 -23.11 16.39
C ASP A 124 -10.47 -22.59 14.97
N CYS A 125 -10.18 -21.29 14.83
CA CYS A 125 -9.82 -20.68 13.56
C CYS A 125 -8.31 -20.49 13.44
N GLU A 126 -7.80 -20.47 12.20
CA GLU A 126 -6.45 -19.98 11.98
C GLU A 126 -6.34 -18.53 12.51
N PRO A 127 -5.29 -18.19 13.28
CA PRO A 127 -5.11 -16.84 13.78
C PRO A 127 -4.96 -15.83 12.64
N MET A 128 -5.66 -14.71 12.74
CA MET A 128 -5.44 -13.58 11.85
C MET A 128 -4.01 -13.07 12.03
N PRO A 129 -3.23 -12.85 10.96
CA PRO A 129 -1.89 -12.28 11.04
C PRO A 129 -1.90 -10.82 11.52
N TRP A 130 -0.82 -10.41 12.17
CA TRP A 130 -0.64 -9.01 12.60
C TRP A 130 -0.69 -8.02 11.43
N LEU A 131 -0.15 -8.40 10.26
CA LEU A 131 -0.22 -7.58 9.05
C LEU A 131 -1.67 -7.27 8.63
N ALA A 132 -2.57 -8.23 8.74
CA ALA A 132 -3.98 -8.01 8.46
C ALA A 132 -4.61 -7.02 9.46
N ALA A 133 -4.23 -7.10 10.74
CA ALA A 133 -4.67 -6.13 11.75
C ALA A 133 -4.20 -4.70 11.43
N LEU A 134 -2.94 -4.54 11.01
CA LEU A 134 -2.39 -3.24 10.58
C LEU A 134 -3.12 -2.68 9.37
N VAL A 135 -3.41 -3.50 8.35
CA VAL A 135 -4.18 -3.07 7.17
C VAL A 135 -5.60 -2.68 7.55
N CYS A 136 -6.28 -3.46 8.38
CA CYS A 136 -7.59 -3.11 8.93
C CYS A 136 -7.58 -1.83 9.77
N CYS A 137 -6.45 -1.45 10.37
CA CYS A 137 -6.31 -0.19 11.12
C CYS A 137 -5.96 0.99 10.21
N SER A 138 -5.28 0.75 9.09
CA SER A 138 -4.72 1.80 8.24
C SER A 138 -5.76 2.80 7.70
N LEU A 139 -6.99 2.37 7.38
CA LEU A 139 -8.03 3.30 6.93
C LEU A 139 -8.42 4.33 8.00
N PHE A 140 -8.36 3.98 9.28
CA PHE A 140 -8.66 4.91 10.37
C PHE A 140 -7.52 5.89 10.57
N ASP A 141 -6.28 5.42 10.47
CA ASP A 141 -5.08 6.25 10.53
C ASP A 141 -5.05 7.27 9.38
N LEU A 142 -5.35 6.83 8.14
CA LEU A 142 -5.53 7.70 6.98
C LEU A 142 -6.62 8.76 7.22
N ALA A 143 -7.78 8.35 7.72
CA ALA A 143 -8.89 9.26 8.00
C ALA A 143 -8.56 10.27 9.11
N LEU A 144 -7.80 9.87 10.13
CA LEU A 144 -7.33 10.75 11.20
C LEU A 144 -6.38 11.83 10.65
N HIS A 145 -5.47 11.44 9.78
CA HIS A 145 -4.53 12.33 9.12
C HIS A 145 -5.24 13.32 8.17
N ASP A 146 -6.24 12.86 7.42
CA ASP A 146 -7.09 13.73 6.61
C ASP A 146 -7.89 14.71 7.48
N ALA A 147 -8.54 14.21 8.54
CA ALA A 147 -9.35 15.01 9.46
C ALA A 147 -8.52 16.13 10.13
N PHE A 148 -7.28 15.83 10.52
CA PHE A 148 -6.36 16.82 11.08
C PHE A 148 -6.04 17.93 10.08
N GLY A 149 -5.71 17.57 8.84
CA GLY A 149 -5.45 18.53 7.77
C GLY A 149 -6.66 19.41 7.47
N VAL A 150 -7.84 18.80 7.32
CA VAL A 150 -9.12 19.49 7.09
C VAL A 150 -9.44 20.47 8.22
N LEU A 151 -9.32 20.04 9.48
CA LEU A 151 -9.63 20.88 10.65
C LEU A 151 -8.76 22.15 10.71
N HIS A 152 -7.48 22.02 10.35
CA HIS A 152 -6.53 23.13 10.38
C HIS A 152 -6.40 23.88 9.05
N GLY A 153 -7.15 23.47 8.02
CA GLY A 153 -7.13 24.10 6.70
C GLY A 153 -5.79 23.96 5.99
N LEU A 154 -5.07 22.85 6.21
CA LEU A 154 -3.74 22.60 5.67
C LEU A 154 -3.68 21.26 4.93
N PRO A 155 -2.88 21.15 3.85
CA PRO A 155 -2.50 19.84 3.31
C PRO A 155 -1.83 19.00 4.39
N THR A 156 -2.24 17.73 4.53
CA THR A 156 -1.80 16.83 5.61
C THR A 156 -0.29 16.83 5.85
N TYR A 157 0.54 16.74 4.81
CA TYR A 157 2.00 16.74 4.97
C TYR A 157 2.59 18.04 5.54
N GLN A 158 1.88 19.16 5.46
CA GLN A 158 2.31 20.43 6.06
C GLN A 158 2.10 20.48 7.58
N THR A 159 1.48 19.47 8.19
CA THR A 159 1.27 19.43 9.64
C THR A 159 2.36 18.66 10.40
N TYR A 160 3.32 18.03 9.71
CA TYR A 160 4.31 17.17 10.35
C TYR A 160 5.57 17.90 10.86
N HIS A 161 5.39 19.01 11.55
CA HIS A 161 6.48 19.80 12.14
C HIS A 161 6.20 20.17 13.61
N ALA A 162 7.20 20.74 14.28
CA ALA A 162 7.16 21.11 15.70
C ALA A 162 5.98 22.02 16.12
N GLY A 163 5.38 22.73 15.16
CA GLY A 163 4.24 23.61 15.40
C GLY A 163 2.96 22.85 15.74
N TYR A 164 2.81 21.61 15.25
CA TYR A 164 1.66 20.76 15.49
C TYR A 164 1.98 19.51 16.29
N LEU A 165 3.17 18.90 16.11
CA LEU A 165 3.58 17.75 16.90
C LEU A 165 4.05 18.15 18.30
N ASN A 166 3.70 17.34 19.29
CA ASN A 166 4.13 17.44 20.68
C ASN A 166 5.38 16.60 20.97
N ARG A 167 5.55 15.51 20.23
CA ARG A 167 6.65 14.53 20.33
C ARG A 167 7.52 14.65 19.09
N ASP A 168 8.82 14.70 19.29
CA ASP A 168 9.80 14.66 18.21
C ASP A 168 10.01 13.21 17.71
N LEU A 169 10.84 13.04 16.69
CA LEU A 169 11.13 11.74 16.10
C LEU A 169 11.84 10.78 17.06
N ALA A 170 12.53 11.27 18.10
CA ALA A 170 13.17 10.40 19.10
C ALA A 170 12.16 9.61 19.94
N PHE A 171 10.90 10.06 20.01
CA PHE A 171 9.83 9.27 20.61
C PHE A 171 9.47 8.02 19.78
N PHE A 172 9.59 8.12 18.45
CA PHE A 172 9.12 7.07 17.53
C PHE A 172 10.24 6.18 17.00
N LEU A 173 11.46 6.71 16.93
CA LEU A 173 12.59 6.10 16.25
C LEU A 173 13.81 6.00 17.17
N GLU A 174 14.45 4.84 17.15
CA GLU A 174 15.74 4.62 17.80
C GLU A 174 16.85 4.64 16.75
N PRO A 175 17.96 5.38 16.97
CA PRO A 175 19.13 5.30 16.10
C PRO A 175 19.71 3.89 16.05
N ALA A 176 20.26 3.48 14.91
CA ALA A 176 20.98 2.22 14.80
C ALA A 176 22.16 2.17 15.78
N GLU A 177 22.45 0.98 16.31
CA GLU A 177 23.54 0.76 17.26
C GLU A 177 24.88 1.28 16.72
N GLY A 178 25.63 2.03 17.54
CA GLY A 178 26.90 2.65 17.16
C GLY A 178 26.80 3.91 16.29
N SER A 179 25.59 4.34 15.92
CA SER A 179 25.37 5.60 15.20
C SER A 179 25.58 6.82 16.10
N LYS A 180 26.05 7.92 15.51
CA LYS A 180 26.10 9.25 16.14
C LYS A 180 24.86 10.10 15.86
N THR A 181 23.89 9.56 15.11
CA THR A 181 22.63 10.24 14.78
C THR A 181 21.76 10.38 16.02
N SER A 182 21.11 11.53 16.16
CA SER A 182 20.06 11.77 17.15
C SER A 182 18.81 12.27 16.43
N PHE A 183 17.64 11.77 16.84
CA PHE A 183 16.34 12.24 16.38
C PHE A 183 15.71 13.27 17.32
N ALA A 184 16.42 13.65 18.40
CA ALA A 184 15.94 14.62 19.36
C ALA A 184 15.78 16.00 18.72
N GLY A 185 14.62 16.61 18.91
CA GLY A 185 14.24 17.89 18.31
C GLY A 185 13.99 17.84 16.80
N MET A 186 14.02 16.66 16.17
CA MET A 186 13.72 16.49 14.75
C MET A 186 12.26 16.07 14.52
N TYR A 187 11.71 16.47 13.40
CA TYR A 187 10.32 16.22 13.00
C TYR A 187 10.28 15.69 11.56
N PRO A 188 9.20 15.00 11.13
CA PRO A 188 9.14 14.46 9.77
C PRO A 188 9.37 15.52 8.68
N ALA A 189 8.92 16.76 8.90
CA ALA A 189 9.15 17.87 7.98
C ALA A 189 10.64 18.17 7.70
N ASP A 190 11.56 17.82 8.61
CA ASP A 190 13.01 18.00 8.41
C ASP A 190 13.58 17.05 7.34
N PHE A 191 12.82 16.02 6.97
CA PHE A 191 13.20 15.00 5.98
C PHE A 191 12.28 14.97 4.76
N MET A 192 11.29 15.86 4.70
CA MET A 192 10.31 15.91 3.61
C MET A 192 10.60 17.05 2.64
N ALA A 193 10.54 16.76 1.34
CA ALA A 193 10.45 17.79 0.32
C ALA A 193 9.03 18.36 0.26
N LEU A 194 8.71 19.35 1.11
CA LEU A 194 7.37 19.95 1.17
C LEU A 194 6.93 20.58 -0.16
N LYS A 195 7.89 21.04 -0.97
CA LYS A 195 7.63 21.41 -2.36
C LYS A 195 7.71 20.15 -3.24
N ARG A 196 6.57 19.47 -3.41
CA ARG A 196 6.48 18.31 -4.31
C ARG A 196 6.65 18.73 -5.78
N PRO A 197 7.21 17.86 -6.64
CA PRO A 197 7.07 17.99 -8.08
C PRO A 197 5.59 17.90 -8.49
N ASP A 198 5.21 18.64 -9.53
CA ASP A 198 3.88 18.55 -10.12
C ASP A 198 3.74 17.45 -11.17
N VAL A 199 4.87 16.90 -11.62
CA VAL A 199 4.94 15.81 -12.59
C VAL A 199 5.95 14.79 -12.10
N LEU A 200 5.54 13.52 -12.07
CA LEU A 200 6.38 12.39 -11.70
C LEU A 200 6.21 11.28 -12.74
N PRO A 201 7.26 10.50 -13.05
CA PRO A 201 7.11 9.29 -13.84
C PRO A 201 6.25 8.28 -13.09
N ALA A 202 5.22 7.75 -13.76
CA ALA A 202 4.43 6.65 -13.23
C ALA A 202 5.01 5.31 -13.68
N TRP A 203 5.05 4.35 -12.76
CA TRP A 203 5.39 2.96 -13.06
C TRP A 203 4.12 2.20 -13.41
N HIS A 204 4.00 1.81 -14.68
CA HIS A 204 2.88 0.97 -15.13
C HIS A 204 3.16 -0.49 -14.80
N LEU A 205 2.24 -1.14 -14.12
CA LEU A 205 2.33 -2.55 -13.79
C LEU A 205 2.03 -3.39 -15.03
N VAL A 206 2.96 -4.25 -15.43
CA VAL A 206 2.72 -5.30 -16.43
C VAL A 206 2.52 -6.62 -15.67
N GLY A 207 1.26 -6.97 -15.44
CA GLY A 207 0.84 -8.18 -14.74
C GLY A 207 1.23 -9.46 -15.48
N GLY A 208 1.34 -10.56 -14.74
CA GLY A 208 1.69 -11.87 -15.32
C GLY A 208 0.60 -12.48 -16.21
N LYS A 209 -0.59 -11.87 -16.26
CA LYS A 209 -1.72 -12.23 -17.13
C LYS A 209 -2.05 -11.15 -18.16
N ASP A 210 -1.31 -10.05 -18.17
CA ASP A 210 -1.57 -8.97 -19.11
C ASP A 210 -1.14 -9.40 -20.51
N TRP A 211 -1.96 -9.12 -21.51
CA TRP A 211 -1.62 -9.46 -22.89
C TRP A 211 -0.59 -8.46 -23.44
N LEU A 212 0.52 -8.97 -23.96
CA LEU A 212 1.54 -8.15 -24.62
C LEU A 212 1.20 -7.92 -26.08
N SER A 213 0.52 -8.89 -26.71
CA SER A 213 0.16 -8.88 -28.12
C SER A 213 -1.20 -9.55 -28.34
N ALA A 214 -1.81 -9.29 -29.50
CA ALA A 214 -3.12 -9.83 -29.86
C ALA A 214 -3.17 -11.38 -29.85
N SER A 215 -2.04 -12.06 -30.09
CA SER A 215 -1.98 -13.53 -30.06
C SER A 215 -2.05 -14.12 -28.66
N GLU A 216 -1.84 -13.32 -27.60
CA GLU A 216 -1.97 -13.78 -26.21
C GLU A 216 -3.40 -13.68 -25.69
N ILE A 217 -4.32 -13.06 -26.43
CA ILE A 217 -5.71 -12.87 -26.01
C ILE A 217 -6.42 -14.22 -25.93
N ASP A 218 -6.72 -14.64 -24.71
CA ASP A 218 -7.34 -15.92 -24.36
C ASP A 218 -8.72 -15.75 -23.71
N GLY A 219 -9.28 -14.53 -23.74
CA GLY A 219 -10.57 -14.19 -23.13
C GLY A 219 -11.23 -12.94 -23.74
N PRO A 220 -12.41 -12.56 -23.23
CA PRO A 220 -13.12 -11.39 -23.72
C PRO A 220 -12.34 -10.10 -23.42
N VAL A 221 -12.20 -9.26 -24.44
CA VAL A 221 -11.60 -7.93 -24.32
C VAL A 221 -12.70 -6.93 -23.92
N PRO A 222 -12.55 -6.19 -22.81
CA PRO A 222 -13.54 -5.18 -22.40
C PRO A 222 -13.70 -4.08 -23.46
N ALA A 223 -14.95 -3.83 -23.88
CA ALA A 223 -15.30 -2.78 -24.84
C ALA A 223 -15.63 -1.45 -24.12
N ASP A 224 -14.71 -0.98 -23.27
CA ASP A 224 -14.89 0.17 -22.38
C ASP A 224 -14.01 1.38 -22.74
N GLY A 225 -13.39 1.37 -23.92
CA GLY A 225 -12.55 2.46 -24.43
C GLY A 225 -11.12 2.50 -23.88
N TYR A 226 -10.74 1.52 -23.05
CA TYR A 226 -9.37 1.38 -22.55
C TYR A 226 -8.57 0.31 -23.31
N PRO A 227 -7.25 0.50 -23.51
CA PRO A 227 -6.39 -0.52 -24.07
C PRO A 227 -6.41 -1.82 -23.26
N SER A 228 -6.06 -2.91 -23.92
CA SER A 228 -5.89 -4.22 -23.29
C SER A 228 -4.53 -4.86 -23.59
N LEU A 229 -3.80 -4.32 -24.56
CA LEU A 229 -2.43 -4.73 -24.89
C LEU A 229 -1.43 -3.73 -24.32
N LEU A 230 -0.28 -4.22 -23.86
CA LEU A 230 0.79 -3.36 -23.36
C LEU A 230 1.22 -2.28 -24.38
N ALA A 231 1.35 -2.65 -25.65
CA ALA A 231 1.75 -1.72 -26.71
C ALA A 231 0.79 -0.53 -26.83
N ASP A 232 -0.51 -0.80 -26.80
CA ASP A 232 -1.56 0.21 -26.90
C ASP A 232 -1.56 1.13 -25.66
N TRP A 233 -1.30 0.59 -24.47
CA TRP A 233 -1.12 1.38 -23.25
C TRP A 233 0.07 2.33 -23.36
N ILE A 234 1.23 1.85 -23.85
CA ILE A 234 2.43 2.70 -24.00
C ILE A 234 2.17 3.84 -24.99
N GLN A 235 1.51 3.55 -26.11
CA GLN A 235 1.21 4.56 -27.13
C GLN A 235 0.18 5.58 -26.66
N ARG A 236 -0.90 5.13 -26.03
CA ARG A 236 -2.01 6.00 -25.60
C ARG A 236 -1.62 6.88 -24.40
N ASP A 237 -1.00 6.28 -23.39
CA ASP A 237 -0.75 6.94 -22.10
C ASP A 237 0.70 7.45 -21.96
N GLY A 238 1.55 7.22 -22.97
CA GLY A 238 2.92 7.73 -23.00
C GLY A 238 3.84 7.10 -21.96
N LEU A 239 3.59 5.84 -21.59
CA LEU A 239 4.25 5.16 -20.47
C LEU A 239 5.78 5.08 -20.66
N LYS A 240 6.53 5.51 -19.64
CA LYS A 240 8.00 5.52 -19.68
C LYS A 240 8.68 4.56 -18.72
N CYS A 241 7.98 4.06 -17.71
CA CYS A 241 8.52 3.13 -16.73
C CYS A 241 7.55 1.95 -16.56
N LEU A 242 8.04 0.71 -16.69
CA LEU A 242 7.21 -0.49 -16.61
C LEU A 242 7.72 -1.41 -15.50
N LYS A 243 6.82 -1.90 -14.66
CA LYS A 243 7.12 -2.91 -13.63
C LYS A 243 6.60 -4.27 -14.07
N VAL A 244 7.52 -5.19 -14.38
CA VAL A 244 7.20 -6.52 -14.89
C VAL A 244 6.98 -7.48 -13.73
N LYS A 245 5.78 -8.03 -13.62
CA LYS A 245 5.45 -9.09 -12.67
C LYS A 245 5.91 -10.44 -13.18
N LEU A 246 6.72 -11.12 -12.37
CA LEU A 246 7.33 -12.40 -12.66
C LEU A 246 6.84 -13.44 -11.64
N ARG A 247 6.91 -14.72 -12.01
CA ARG A 247 6.41 -15.86 -11.23
C ARG A 247 7.38 -16.26 -10.12
N GLY A 248 8.68 -16.16 -10.37
CA GLY A 248 9.78 -16.54 -9.46
C GLY A 248 9.94 -18.04 -9.23
N ASN A 249 9.19 -18.87 -9.95
CA ASN A 249 9.25 -20.33 -9.88
C ASN A 249 9.25 -21.02 -11.26
N ASP A 250 9.33 -20.24 -12.33
CA ASP A 250 9.31 -20.72 -13.72
C ASP A 250 10.29 -19.87 -14.53
N TYR A 251 11.58 -20.24 -14.47
CA TYR A 251 12.68 -19.44 -15.04
C TYR A 251 12.52 -19.21 -16.54
N ALA A 252 12.09 -20.23 -17.27
CA ALA A 252 11.90 -20.12 -18.72
C ALA A 252 10.80 -19.13 -19.07
N TRP A 253 9.66 -19.17 -18.36
CA TRP A 253 8.58 -18.22 -18.54
C TRP A 253 8.99 -16.80 -18.13
N ASP A 254 9.65 -16.64 -16.98
CA ASP A 254 10.07 -15.33 -16.47
C ASP A 254 11.05 -14.64 -17.40
N TYR A 255 12.07 -15.37 -17.85
CA TYR A 255 13.04 -14.86 -18.82
C TYR A 255 12.36 -14.45 -20.14
N ALA A 256 11.51 -15.32 -20.70
CA ALA A 256 10.79 -15.03 -21.94
C ALA A 256 9.88 -13.80 -21.79
N ARG A 257 9.18 -13.67 -20.66
CA ARG A 257 8.30 -12.54 -20.35
C ARG A 257 9.07 -11.24 -20.28
N LEU A 258 10.19 -11.24 -19.57
CA LEU A 258 11.03 -10.06 -19.40
C LEU A 258 11.65 -9.60 -20.73
N VAL A 259 12.12 -10.54 -21.56
CA VAL A 259 12.62 -10.23 -22.90
C VAL A 259 11.52 -9.67 -23.80
N ALA A 260 10.32 -10.26 -23.79
CA ALA A 260 9.19 -9.78 -24.60
C ALA A 260 8.79 -8.35 -24.22
N VAL A 261 8.62 -8.06 -22.92
CA VAL A 261 8.32 -6.71 -22.43
C VAL A 261 9.44 -5.74 -22.77
N GLY A 262 10.71 -6.13 -22.60
CA GLY A 262 11.85 -5.29 -22.93
C GLY A 262 11.92 -4.92 -24.41
N ARG A 263 11.61 -5.85 -25.32
CA ARG A 263 11.54 -5.57 -26.77
C ARG A 263 10.45 -4.55 -27.10
N ILE A 264 9.23 -4.73 -26.57
CA ILE A 264 8.12 -3.78 -26.74
C ILE A 264 8.51 -2.40 -26.20
N SER A 265 9.16 -2.37 -25.03
CA SER A 265 9.62 -1.14 -24.38
C SER A 265 10.62 -0.37 -25.24
N ILE A 266 11.58 -1.09 -25.84
CA ILE A 266 12.58 -0.52 -26.73
C ILE A 266 11.93 0.06 -27.99
N GLU A 267 11.02 -0.69 -28.61
CA GLU A 267 10.33 -0.31 -29.84
C GLU A 267 9.46 0.94 -29.62
N LEU A 268 8.75 1.02 -28.50
CA LEU A 268 7.80 2.08 -28.20
C LEU A 268 8.39 3.22 -27.33
N GLY A 269 9.69 3.17 -27.05
CA GLY A 269 10.41 4.24 -26.36
C GLY A 269 10.05 4.42 -24.89
N ALA A 270 9.81 3.32 -24.16
CA ALA A 270 9.87 3.31 -22.70
C ALA A 270 11.34 3.29 -22.24
N ASN A 271 11.60 3.89 -21.08
CA ASN A 271 12.96 4.17 -20.61
C ASN A 271 13.44 3.10 -19.61
N TRP A 272 12.59 2.74 -18.66
CA TRP A 272 12.98 1.92 -17.50
C TRP A 272 12.07 0.74 -17.27
N LEU A 273 12.69 -0.35 -16.83
CA LEU A 273 12.05 -1.57 -16.38
C LEU A 273 12.37 -1.78 -14.90
N SER A 274 11.48 -2.48 -14.20
CA SER A 274 11.75 -3.05 -12.88
C SER A 274 11.10 -4.42 -12.83
N THR A 275 11.70 -5.36 -12.11
CA THR A 275 11.24 -6.74 -12.01
C THR A 275 10.73 -7.03 -10.62
N ASP A 276 9.58 -7.71 -10.52
CA ASP A 276 8.91 -7.96 -9.25
C ASP A 276 8.41 -9.39 -9.20
N TYR A 277 9.08 -10.21 -8.39
CA TYR A 277 8.80 -11.63 -8.18
C TYR A 277 7.84 -11.89 -7.01
N ASN A 278 7.26 -10.87 -6.37
CA ASN A 278 6.31 -11.07 -5.27
C ASN A 278 6.81 -11.99 -4.13
N CYS A 279 8.11 -11.96 -3.81
CA CYS A 279 8.73 -12.80 -2.77
C CYS A 279 8.59 -14.33 -2.99
N THR A 280 8.41 -14.78 -4.23
CA THR A 280 8.30 -16.23 -4.53
C THR A 280 9.64 -16.90 -4.83
N VAL A 281 10.67 -16.13 -5.18
CA VAL A 281 12.03 -16.64 -5.38
C VAL A 281 12.62 -17.03 -4.02
N THR A 282 13.12 -18.26 -3.91
CA THR A 282 13.71 -18.79 -2.68
C THR A 282 15.23 -18.67 -2.65
N GLU A 283 15.88 -18.64 -3.82
CA GLU A 283 17.35 -18.61 -3.94
C GLU A 283 17.82 -17.37 -4.73
N PRO A 284 18.79 -16.59 -4.22
CA PRO A 284 19.30 -15.40 -4.92
C PRO A 284 19.82 -15.68 -6.33
N ASP A 285 20.39 -16.87 -6.56
CA ASP A 285 20.96 -17.27 -7.85
C ASP A 285 19.94 -17.23 -8.98
N TYR A 286 18.66 -17.48 -8.69
CA TYR A 286 17.58 -17.36 -9.68
C TYR A 286 17.53 -15.99 -10.35
N VAL A 287 17.73 -14.92 -9.55
CA VAL A 287 17.73 -13.54 -10.04
C VAL A 287 19.08 -13.22 -10.70
N ASN A 288 20.19 -13.61 -10.08
CA ASN A 288 21.53 -13.32 -10.58
C ASN A 288 21.74 -13.93 -11.97
N GLU A 289 21.42 -15.22 -12.16
CA GLU A 289 21.57 -15.90 -13.44
C GLU A 289 20.69 -15.27 -14.54
N MET A 290 19.50 -14.79 -14.19
CA MET A 290 18.64 -14.09 -15.14
C MET A 290 19.21 -12.74 -15.56
N LEU A 291 19.77 -11.97 -14.63
CA LEU A 291 20.45 -10.70 -14.93
C LEU A 291 21.72 -10.93 -15.77
N ASP A 292 22.55 -11.91 -15.42
CA ASP A 292 23.76 -12.27 -16.17
C ASP A 292 23.41 -12.67 -17.61
N ARG A 293 22.37 -13.50 -17.76
CA ARG A 293 21.90 -13.92 -19.08
C ARG A 293 21.34 -12.77 -19.91
N LEU A 294 20.59 -11.84 -19.31
CA LEU A 294 20.13 -10.63 -20.01
C LEU A 294 21.30 -9.74 -20.40
N MET A 295 22.32 -9.60 -19.55
CA MET A 295 23.51 -8.82 -19.86
C MET A 295 24.24 -9.40 -21.08
N ALA A 296 24.34 -10.72 -21.19
CA ALA A 296 24.98 -11.40 -22.31
C ALA A 296 24.14 -11.38 -23.61
N GLU A 297 22.85 -11.72 -23.54
CA GLU A 297 22.01 -11.91 -24.74
C GLU A 297 21.23 -10.66 -25.15
N HIS A 298 20.89 -9.79 -24.19
CA HIS A 298 20.03 -8.62 -24.36
C HIS A 298 20.53 -7.39 -23.58
N PRO A 299 21.77 -6.90 -23.82
CA PRO A 299 22.42 -5.89 -22.98
C PRO A 299 21.64 -4.56 -22.87
N ARG A 300 20.86 -4.21 -23.91
CA ARG A 300 19.96 -3.03 -23.84
C ARG A 300 18.82 -3.24 -22.84
N ILE A 301 18.21 -4.42 -22.80
CA ILE A 301 17.14 -4.73 -21.84
C ILE A 301 17.71 -4.75 -20.42
N PHE A 302 18.88 -5.37 -20.23
CA PHE A 302 19.60 -5.35 -18.96
C PHE A 302 19.84 -3.91 -18.47
N GLY A 303 20.37 -3.03 -19.34
CA GLY A 303 20.63 -1.63 -19.00
C GLY A 303 19.38 -0.78 -18.72
N MET A 304 18.18 -1.26 -19.03
CA MET A 304 16.91 -0.61 -18.68
C MET A 304 16.40 -1.01 -17.29
N ILE A 305 16.91 -2.08 -16.68
CA ILE A 305 16.39 -2.57 -15.40
C ILE A 305 16.94 -1.72 -14.25
N LEU A 306 16.02 -1.16 -13.47
CA LEU A 306 16.28 -0.53 -12.18
C LEU A 306 15.83 -1.50 -11.08
N TYR A 307 16.82 -1.93 -10.28
CA TYR A 307 16.66 -2.83 -9.14
C TYR A 307 16.78 -2.05 -7.83
#